data_AF-A0A436CF28-F1
#
_entry.id   AF-A0A436CF28-F1
#
_cell.length_a   1.000
_cell.length_b   1.000
_cell.length_c   1.000
_cell.angle_alpha   90.00
_cell.angle_beta   90.00
_cell.angle_gamma   90.00
#
_symmetry.space_group_name_H-M   'P 1'
#
loop_
_entity.id
_entity.type
_entity.pdbx_description
1 polymer ?
#
loop_
_entity_poly.entity_id
_entity_poly.type
_entity_poly.pdbx_seq_one_letter_code
_entity_poly.pdbx_strand_id
1 'polypeptide(L)'
;RRNLTMPGVAVTVGEQIEALERIAGPKAAGLIREVPDDTIWAIVKGWPTRFEAKRSRELGFSAEKSFDEIIRAHIEDELGGKIAG
;
A
#
# COMPACT_ATOMS: atom_id res chain seq x y z
N ARG A 1 -2.95 13.27 -25.45
CA ARG A 1 -1.98 13.14 -24.34
C ARG A 1 -1.52 11.69 -24.21
N ARG A 2 -0.22 11.44 -24.02
CA ARG A 2 0.38 10.11 -23.81
C ARG A 2 0.64 9.91 -22.32
N ASN A 3 -0.40 9.58 -21.56
CA ASN A 3 -0.31 9.21 -20.15
C ASN A 3 -1.36 8.15 -19.82
N LEU A 4 -1.01 7.26 -18.89
CA LEU A 4 -1.88 6.21 -18.38
C LEU A 4 -1.86 6.28 -16.86
N THR A 5 -3.05 6.27 -16.25
CA THR A 5 -3.18 5.94 -14.84
C THR A 5 -3.00 4.44 -14.70
N MET A 6 -2.02 4.02 -13.89
CA MET A 6 -1.71 2.62 -13.68
C MET A 6 -2.68 1.95 -12.69
N PRO A 7 -2.91 0.64 -12.81
CA PRO A 7 -3.71 -0.09 -11.83
C PRO A 7 -2.99 -0.12 -10.48
N GLY A 8 -3.75 -0.27 -9.40
CA GLY A 8 -3.22 -0.41 -8.05
C GLY A 8 -4.31 -0.79 -7.04
N VAL A 9 -3.91 -0.91 -5.78
CA VAL A 9 -4.78 -1.16 -4.63
C VAL A 9 -5.11 0.17 -3.95
N ALA A 10 -6.38 0.41 -3.67
CA ALA A 10 -6.83 1.57 -2.89
C ALA A 10 -7.26 1.09 -1.50
N VAL A 11 -6.47 1.41 -0.48
CA VAL A 11 -6.70 1.07 0.94
C VAL A 11 -6.43 2.29 1.83
N THR A 12 -7.14 2.35 2.94
CA THR A 12 -6.92 3.30 4.04
C THR A 12 -5.64 2.96 4.80
N VAL A 13 -5.15 3.90 5.62
CA VAL A 13 -4.01 3.64 6.51
C VAL A 13 -4.34 2.53 7.54
N GLY A 14 -5.58 2.49 8.04
CA GLY A 14 -6.02 1.44 8.97
C GLY A 14 -5.93 0.04 8.34
N GLU A 15 -6.44 -0.12 7.12
CA GLU A 15 -6.36 -1.39 6.38
C GLU A 15 -4.91 -1.83 6.10
N GLN A 16 -4.00 -0.87 5.91
CA GLN A 16 -2.56 -1.16 5.76
C GLN A 16 -1.95 -1.67 7.06
N ILE A 17 -2.29 -1.07 8.20
CA ILE A 17 -1.82 -1.50 9.53
C ILE A 17 -2.37 -2.89 9.87
N GLU A 18 -3.65 -3.15 9.60
CA GLU A 18 -4.25 -4.46 9.80
C GLU A 18 -3.60 -5.53 8.92
N ALA A 19 -3.28 -5.21 7.66
CA ALA A 19 -2.53 -6.10 6.77
C ALA A 19 -1.14 -6.38 7.31
N LEU A 20 -0.44 -5.36 7.83
CA LEU A 20 0.86 -5.52 8.46
C LEU A 20 0.80 -6.44 9.67
N GLU A 21 -0.20 -6.27 10.54
CA GLU A 21 -0.37 -7.15 11.70
C GLU A 21 -0.67 -8.60 11.28
N ARG A 22 -1.49 -8.82 10.26
CA ARG A 22 -1.78 -10.17 9.72
C ARG A 22 -0.54 -10.87 9.17
N ILE A 23 0.33 -10.16 8.47
CA ILE A 23 1.46 -10.75 7.74
C ILE A 23 2.75 -10.76 8.55
N ALA A 24 3.04 -9.67 9.25
CA ALA A 24 4.29 -9.49 10.01
C ALA A 24 4.10 -9.61 11.53
N GLY A 25 2.86 -9.77 12.01
CA GLY A 25 2.53 -9.99 13.41
C GLY A 25 2.39 -8.70 14.24
N PRO A 26 1.86 -8.83 15.47
CA PRO A 26 1.54 -7.69 16.34
C PRO A 26 2.78 -6.91 16.80
N LYS A 27 3.95 -7.57 16.88
CA LYS A 27 5.21 -6.89 17.23
C LYS A 27 5.57 -5.84 16.19
N ALA A 28 5.42 -6.14 14.89
CA ALA A 28 5.72 -5.21 13.81
C ALA A 28 4.73 -4.04 13.79
N ALA A 29 3.43 -4.33 13.88
CA ALA A 29 2.39 -3.29 13.96
C ALA A 29 2.56 -2.39 15.20
N GLY A 30 2.97 -2.96 16.34
CA GLY A 30 3.21 -2.23 17.58
C GLY A 30 4.40 -1.24 17.56
N LEU A 31 5.21 -1.23 16.49
CA LEU A 31 6.26 -0.22 16.30
C LEU A 31 5.71 1.11 15.76
N ILE A 32 4.47 1.11 15.25
CA ILE A 32 3.84 2.30 14.69
C ILE A 32 3.47 3.27 15.82
N ARG A 33 3.82 4.54 15.64
CA ARG A 33 3.43 5.63 16.54
C ARG A 33 2.56 6.61 15.79
N GLU A 34 1.36 6.85 16.31
CA GLU A 34 0.47 7.87 15.80
C GLU A 34 0.93 9.25 16.30
N VAL A 35 1.52 10.04 15.40
CA VAL A 35 1.96 11.41 15.67
C VAL A 35 1.33 12.32 14.62
N PRO A 36 0.28 13.08 14.98
CA PRO A 36 -0.36 14.00 14.05
C PRO A 36 0.61 15.09 13.58
N ASP A 37 0.58 15.37 12.28
CA ASP A 37 1.30 16.48 11.65
C ASP A 37 0.38 17.21 10.67
N ASP A 38 -0.03 18.43 11.02
CA ASP A 38 -1.01 19.21 10.25
C ASP A 38 -0.53 19.54 8.83
N THR A 39 0.78 19.67 8.63
CA THR A 39 1.38 19.95 7.31
C THR A 39 1.22 18.72 6.41
N ILE A 40 1.57 17.54 6.91
CA ILE A 40 1.42 16.27 6.19
C ILE A 40 -0.06 16.01 5.91
N TRP A 41 -0.94 16.21 6.90
CA TRP A 41 -2.38 16.04 6.74
C TRP A 41 -2.96 16.95 5.66
N ALA A 42 -2.55 18.21 5.60
CA ALA A 42 -3.02 19.15 4.58
C ALA A 42 -2.64 18.69 3.16
N ILE A 43 -1.44 18.14 2.99
CA ILE A 43 -0.95 17.60 1.71
C ILE A 43 -1.74 16.35 1.30
N VAL A 44 -1.81 15.36 2.19
CA VAL A 44 -2.37 14.03 1.88
C VAL A 44 -3.89 14.11 1.65
N LYS A 45 -4.60 15.03 2.31
CA LYS A 45 -6.04 15.28 2.06
C LYS A 45 -6.36 15.64 0.60
N GLY A 46 -5.40 16.21 -0.13
CA GLY A 46 -5.56 16.58 -1.53
C GLY A 46 -5.28 15.44 -2.51
N TRP A 47 -4.80 14.28 -2.05
CA TRP A 47 -4.40 13.20 -2.95
C TRP A 47 -5.61 12.40 -3.46
N PRO A 48 -5.65 12.05 -4.75
CA PRO A 48 -6.68 11.19 -5.30
C PRO A 48 -6.59 9.77 -4.71
N THR A 49 -7.72 9.24 -4.26
CA THR A 49 -7.75 8.03 -3.42
C THR A 49 -7.96 6.73 -4.20
N ARG A 50 -8.79 6.75 -5.26
CA ARG A 50 -9.15 5.55 -6.02
C ARG A 50 -9.13 5.83 -7.52
N PHE A 51 -8.48 4.95 -8.26
CA PHE A 51 -8.42 4.99 -9.72
C PHE A 51 -8.97 3.69 -10.32
N GLU A 52 -9.81 3.81 -11.34
CA GLU A 52 -10.29 2.64 -12.09
C GLU A 52 -9.17 2.03 -12.94
N ALA A 53 -8.31 2.88 -13.51
CA ALA A 53 -7.20 2.50 -14.40
C ALA A 53 -7.66 1.66 -15.61
N LYS A 54 -8.87 1.91 -16.12
CA LYS A 54 -9.50 1.11 -17.19
C LYS A 54 -8.60 0.92 -18.41
N ARG A 55 -8.06 2.02 -18.94
CA ARG A 55 -7.24 1.99 -20.16
C ARG A 55 -5.96 1.18 -20.01
N SER A 56 -5.27 1.25 -18.88
CA SER A 56 -4.07 0.43 -18.65
C SER A 56 -4.44 -1.04 -18.44
N ARG A 57 -5.57 -1.33 -17.78
CA ARG A 57 -6.05 -2.71 -17.63
C ARG A 57 -6.40 -3.34 -18.98
N GLU A 58 -7.07 -2.61 -19.87
CA GLU A 58 -7.35 -3.03 -21.24
C GLU A 58 -6.07 -3.29 -22.06
N LEU A 59 -4.96 -2.64 -21.69
CA LEU A 59 -3.64 -2.86 -22.29
C LEU A 59 -2.85 -4.01 -21.63
N GLY A 60 -3.45 -4.75 -20.69
CA GLY A 60 -2.83 -5.92 -20.06
C GLY A 60 -2.00 -5.61 -18.80
N PHE A 61 -1.97 -4.38 -18.32
CA PHE A 61 -1.29 -4.06 -17.06
C PHE A 61 -2.11 -4.58 -15.87
N SER A 62 -1.43 -5.25 -14.94
CA SER A 62 -1.96 -5.72 -13.67
C SER A 62 -1.23 -5.09 -12.49
N ALA A 63 -1.83 -5.19 -11.32
CA ALA A 63 -1.26 -4.84 -10.03
C ALA A 63 -1.79 -5.84 -9.00
N GLU A 64 -1.25 -5.77 -7.79
CA GLU A 64 -1.71 -6.50 -6.62
C GLU A 64 -3.20 -6.24 -6.37
N LYS A 65 -3.86 -7.20 -5.71
CA LYS A 65 -5.29 -7.13 -5.38
C LYS A 65 -5.54 -6.76 -3.93
N SER A 66 -4.52 -6.85 -3.09
CA SER A 66 -4.61 -6.55 -1.65
C SER A 66 -3.30 -5.99 -1.13
N PHE A 67 -3.36 -5.29 0.01
CA PHE A 67 -2.15 -4.81 0.68
C PHE A 67 -1.33 -5.98 1.27
N ASP A 68 -1.97 -7.10 1.61
CA ASP A 68 -1.30 -8.33 2.03
C ASP A 68 -0.38 -8.89 0.94
N GLU A 69 -0.76 -8.79 -0.34
CA GLU A 69 0.10 -9.16 -1.48
C GLU A 69 1.30 -8.23 -1.57
N ILE A 70 1.11 -6.92 -1.39
CA ILE A 70 2.20 -5.92 -1.41
C ILE A 70 3.22 -6.21 -0.30
N ILE A 71 2.76 -6.49 0.93
CA ILE A 71 3.66 -6.80 2.05
C ILE A 71 4.44 -8.09 1.79
N ARG A 72 3.79 -9.14 1.25
CA ARG A 72 4.48 -10.38 0.89
C ARG A 72 5.53 -10.17 -0.20
N ALA A 73 5.18 -9.42 -1.25
CA ALA A 73 6.12 -9.07 -2.32
C ALA A 73 7.34 -8.33 -1.75
N HIS A 74 7.13 -7.35 -0.87
CA HIS A 74 8.23 -6.65 -0.21
C HIS A 74 9.13 -7.58 0.63
N ILE A 75 8.55 -8.53 1.37
CA ILE A 75 9.32 -9.51 2.15
C ILE A 75 10.15 -10.41 1.23
N GLU A 76 9.58 -10.87 0.12
CA GLU A 76 10.25 -11.72 -0.86
C GLU A 76 11.39 -10.98 -1.56
N ASP A 77 11.09 -9.80 -2.10
CA ASP A 77 12.00 -9.04 -2.96
C ASP A 77 13.12 -8.33 -2.18
N GLU A 78 12.79 -7.75 -1.02
CA GLU A 78 13.72 -6.85 -0.30
C GLU A 78 14.30 -7.46 0.98
N LEU A 79 13.60 -8.41 1.61
CA LEU A 79 14.01 -9.01 2.88
C LEU A 79 14.48 -10.47 2.76
N GLY A 80 14.61 -10.97 1.53
CA GLY A 80 15.02 -12.35 1.26
C GLY A 80 14.10 -13.40 1.90
N GLY A 81 12.80 -13.09 1.96
CA GLY A 81 11.77 -13.97 2.52
C GLY A 81 11.70 -13.99 4.06
N LYS A 82 12.37 -13.06 4.76
CA LYS A 82 12.45 -13.08 6.23
C LYS A 82 11.92 -11.79 6.84
N ILE A 83 11.12 -11.92 7.89
CA ILE A 83 10.68 -10.78 8.70
C ILE A 83 11.67 -10.64 9.87
N ALA A 84 12.22 -9.44 10.07
CA ALA A 84 13.09 -9.17 11.21
C ALA A 84 12.29 -9.36 12.51
N GLY A 85 12.72 -10.34 13.31
CA GLY A 85 12.02 -10.85 14.49
C GLY A 85 11.97 -9.91 15.67
#